data_AF-A0A3N5VXT1-F1
#
_entry.id   AF-A0A3N5VXT1-F1
#
_cell.length_a   1.000
_cell.length_b   1.000
_cell.length_c   1.000
_cell.angle_alpha   90.00
_cell.angle_beta   90.00
_cell.angle_gamma   90.00
#
_symmetry.space_group_name_H-M   'P 1'
#
loop_
_entity.id
_entity.type
_entity.pdbx_description
1 polymer ?
#
loop_
_entity_poly.entity_id
_entity_poly.type
_entity_poly.pdbx_seq_one_letter_code
_entity_poly.pdbx_strand_id
1 'polypeptide(L)'
;EERHDIFAVHLRKRRRLPQDFDLNALAAASEGYVGAEIEQAIIDGMYFGFNDNEREFTTQDILKALAQQVPLSVSQREAITYLREWLREGRAQSASFQEVREAEDQFVRLEIGPRK
;
A
#
# COMPACT_ATOMS: atom_id res chain seq x y z
N GLU A 1 7.57 -5.24 5.65
CA GLU A 1 6.67 -5.69 6.73
C GLU A 1 5.21 -5.33 6.41
N GLU A 2 4.86 -4.04 6.32
CA GLU A 2 3.48 -3.60 6.05
C GLU A 2 2.80 -4.27 4.82
N ARG A 3 3.45 -4.28 3.65
CA ARG A 3 2.88 -4.92 2.44
C ARG A 3 2.64 -6.42 2.62
N HIS A 4 3.55 -7.10 3.31
CA HIS A 4 3.42 -8.52 3.60
C HIS A 4 2.16 -8.79 4.45
N ASP A 5 1.90 -7.94 5.45
CA ASP A 5 0.71 -8.03 6.28
C ASP A 5 -0.57 -7.72 5.49
N ILE A 6 -0.53 -6.73 4.59
CA ILE A 6 -1.64 -6.43 3.68
C ILE A 6 -2.01 -7.68 2.87
N PHE A 7 -1.04 -8.31 2.19
CA PHE A 7 -1.31 -9.55 1.46
C PHE A 7 -1.87 -10.64 2.37
N ALA A 8 -1.27 -10.86 3.55
CA ALA A 8 -1.73 -11.88 4.48
C ALA A 8 -3.18 -11.65 4.94
N VAL A 9 -3.57 -10.40 5.25
CA VAL A 9 -4.93 -10.04 5.62
C VAL A 9 -5.91 -10.30 4.47
N HIS A 10 -5.58 -9.85 3.25
CA HIS A 10 -6.48 -10.02 2.11
C HIS A 10 -6.60 -11.47 1.64
N LEU A 11 -5.56 -12.29 1.77
CA LEU A 11 -5.60 -13.74 1.52
C LEU A 11 -6.45 -14.47 2.56
N ARG A 12 -6.28 -14.15 3.86
CA ARG A 12 -7.11 -14.71 4.94
C ARG A 12 -8.59 -14.35 4.78
N LYS A 13 -8.90 -13.11 4.39
CA LYS A 13 -10.27 -12.65 4.10
C LYS A 13 -10.94 -13.48 3.00
N ARG A 14 -10.15 -14.02 2.07
CA ARG A 14 -10.58 -14.93 0.98
C ARG A 14 -10.49 -16.41 1.35
N ARG A 15 -10.28 -16.72 2.63
CA ARG A 15 -10.14 -18.08 3.17
C ARG A 15 -8.99 -18.85 2.51
N ARG A 16 -7.86 -18.19 2.27
CA ARG A 16 -6.61 -18.81 1.82
C ARG A 16 -5.53 -18.66 2.89
N LEU A 17 -4.64 -19.66 2.97
CA LEU A 17 -3.56 -19.64 3.93
C LEU A 17 -2.41 -18.83 3.34
N PRO A 18 -1.95 -17.74 3.98
CA PRO A 18 -0.89 -16.92 3.41
C PRO A 18 0.45 -17.66 3.23
N GLN A 19 0.67 -18.75 3.97
CA GLN A 19 1.84 -19.62 3.86
C GLN A 19 1.92 -20.40 2.53
N ASP A 20 0.83 -20.49 1.78
CA ASP A 20 0.80 -21.13 0.46
C ASP A 20 1.30 -20.18 -0.64
N PHE A 21 1.63 -18.93 -0.28
CA PHE A 21 2.05 -17.87 -1.18
C PHE A 21 3.43 -17.33 -0.77
N ASP A 22 4.21 -16.91 -1.75
CA ASP A 22 5.48 -16.20 -1.50
C ASP A 22 5.19 -14.72 -1.27
N LEU A 23 4.85 -14.38 -0.03
CA LEU A 23 4.52 -13.02 0.36
C LEU A 23 5.70 -12.06 0.25
N ASN A 24 6.94 -12.55 0.29
CA ASN A 24 8.12 -11.71 0.10
C ASN A 24 8.23 -11.26 -1.36
N ALA A 25 8.04 -12.19 -2.30
CA ALA A 25 8.00 -11.86 -3.73
C ALA A 25 6.86 -10.87 -4.06
N LEU A 26 5.67 -11.09 -3.48
CA LEU A 26 4.51 -10.21 -3.68
C LEU A 26 4.71 -8.81 -3.08
N ALA A 27 5.30 -8.73 -1.88
CA ALA A 27 5.62 -7.45 -1.25
C ALA A 27 6.64 -6.65 -2.07
N ALA A 28 7.66 -7.30 -2.63
CA ALA A 28 8.66 -6.66 -3.49
C ALA A 28 8.04 -6.19 -4.82
N ALA A 29 7.23 -7.03 -5.46
CA ALA A 29 6.59 -6.71 -6.75
C ALA A 29 5.50 -5.64 -6.65
N SER A 30 4.99 -5.34 -5.46
CA SER A 30 3.93 -4.35 -5.23
C SER A 30 4.48 -3.02 -4.71
N GLU A 31 5.78 -2.75 -4.81
CA GLU A 31 6.32 -1.45 -4.44
C GLU A 31 5.64 -0.31 -5.24
N GLY A 32 5.18 0.72 -4.53
CA GLY A 32 4.43 1.84 -5.13
C GLY A 32 2.93 1.59 -5.34
N TYR A 33 2.41 0.41 -5.04
CA TYR A 33 0.97 0.13 -5.07
C TYR A 33 0.32 0.56 -3.75
N VAL A 34 -0.95 0.94 -3.77
CA VAL A 34 -1.75 1.13 -2.55
C VAL A 34 -2.47 -0.16 -2.13
N GLY A 35 -2.94 -0.24 -0.88
CA GLY A 35 -3.59 -1.44 -0.35
C GLY A 35 -4.79 -1.93 -1.18
N ALA A 36 -5.58 -1.00 -1.75
CA ALA A 36 -6.69 -1.34 -2.63
C ALA A 36 -6.22 -2.00 -3.94
N GLU A 37 -5.07 -1.59 -4.49
CA GLU A 37 -4.50 -2.19 -5.70
C GLU A 37 -3.94 -3.58 -5.41
N ILE A 38 -3.31 -3.76 -4.24
CA ILE A 38 -2.88 -5.09 -3.77
C ILE A 38 -4.10 -6.02 -3.64
N GLU A 39 -5.20 -5.54 -3.04
CA GLU A 39 -6.43 -6.34 -2.94
C GLU A 39 -6.97 -6.72 -4.33
N GLN A 40 -6.96 -5.78 -5.27
CA GLN A 40 -7.41 -6.03 -6.64
C GLN A 40 -6.51 -7.04 -7.35
N ALA A 41 -5.18 -6.96 -7.18
CA ALA A 41 -4.26 -7.92 -7.79
C ALA A 41 -4.49 -9.36 -7.29
N ILE A 42 -4.90 -9.55 -6.03
CA ILE A 42 -5.29 -10.87 -5.52
C ILE A 42 -6.57 -11.35 -6.21
N ILE A 43 -7.57 -10.48 -6.40
CA ILE A 43 -8.81 -10.82 -7.10
C ILE A 43 -8.53 -11.21 -8.55
N ASP A 44 -7.71 -10.44 -9.26
CA ASP A 44 -7.33 -10.70 -10.64
C ASP A 44 -6.52 -12.01 -10.75
N GLY A 45 -5.63 -12.27 -9.79
CA GLY A 45 -4.91 -13.54 -9.66
C GLY A 45 -5.85 -14.74 -9.48
N MET A 46 -6.91 -14.59 -8.68
CA MET A 46 -7.96 -15.61 -8.55
C MET A 46 -8.62 -15.90 -9.89
N TYR A 47 -8.96 -14.87 -10.66
CA TYR A 47 -9.53 -15.05 -12.00
C TYR A 47 -8.58 -15.78 -12.95
N PHE A 48 -7.27 -15.49 -12.91
CA PHE A 48 -6.31 -16.23 -13.75
C PHE A 48 -6.21 -17.71 -13.39
N GLY A 49 -6.20 -18.04 -12.09
CA GLY A 49 -6.21 -19.43 -11.64
C GLY A 49 -7.48 -20.15 -12.07
N PHE A 50 -8.64 -19.62 -11.68
CA PHE A 50 -9.90 -20.33 -11.89
C PHE A 50 -10.32 -20.42 -13.36
N ASN A 51 -9.94 -19.45 -14.20
CA ASN A 51 -10.18 -19.54 -15.65
C ASN A 51 -9.24 -20.53 -16.36
N ASP A 52 -8.18 -20.98 -15.70
CA ASP A 52 -7.24 -21.98 -16.21
C ASP A 52 -7.58 -23.36 -15.63
N ASN A 53 -8.56 -24.03 -16.26
CA ASN A 53 -8.99 -25.38 -15.87
C ASN A 53 -9.41 -25.49 -14.40
N GLU A 54 -10.01 -24.44 -13.83
CA GLU A 54 -10.49 -24.41 -12.44
C GLU A 54 -9.40 -24.67 -11.38
N ARG A 55 -8.11 -24.47 -11.71
CA ARG A 55 -7.03 -24.63 -10.73
C ARG A 55 -7.08 -23.53 -9.67
N GLU A 56 -6.56 -23.81 -8.49
CA GLU A 56 -6.35 -22.76 -7.49
C GLU A 56 -5.29 -21.75 -7.99
N PHE A 57 -5.45 -20.49 -7.61
CA PHE A 57 -4.49 -19.44 -7.93
C PHE A 57 -3.25 -19.52 -7.06
N THR A 58 -2.15 -19.03 -7.60
CA THR A 58 -0.81 -19.14 -7.01
C THR A 58 -0.17 -17.76 -6.88
N THR A 59 1.00 -17.69 -6.24
CA THR A 59 1.86 -16.50 -6.24
C THR A 59 2.05 -15.94 -7.67
N GLN A 60 2.25 -16.80 -8.66
CA GLN A 60 2.53 -16.37 -10.04
C GLN A 60 1.35 -15.66 -10.69
N ASP A 61 0.13 -16.05 -10.35
CA ASP A 61 -1.08 -15.41 -10.86
C ASP A 61 -1.23 -13.99 -10.30
N ILE A 62 -0.94 -13.80 -9.02
CA ILE A 62 -0.98 -12.49 -8.38
C ILE A 62 0.15 -11.60 -8.93
N LEU A 63 1.35 -12.14 -9.13
CA LEU A 63 2.47 -11.42 -9.76
C LEU A 63 2.12 -10.98 -11.18
N LYS A 64 1.47 -11.86 -11.96
CA LYS A 64 0.97 -11.53 -13.29
C LYS A 64 -0.07 -10.41 -13.23
N ALA A 65 -0.97 -10.43 -12.27
CA ALA A 65 -1.97 -9.38 -12.08
C ALA A 65 -1.33 -8.03 -11.74
N LEU A 66 -0.39 -8.01 -10.79
CA LEU A 66 0.37 -6.80 -10.46
C LEU A 66 1.02 -6.20 -11.71
N ALA A 67 1.69 -7.02 -12.51
CA ALA A 67 2.39 -6.56 -13.73
C ALA A 67 1.46 -6.01 -14.82
N GLN A 68 0.16 -6.34 -14.81
CA GLN A 68 -0.82 -5.83 -15.76
C GLN A 68 -1.51 -4.54 -15.29
N GLN A 69 -1.41 -4.22 -14.00
CA GLN A 69 -1.97 -3.01 -13.43
C GLN A 69 -1.05 -1.81 -13.66
N VAL A 70 -1.63 -0.63 -13.88
CA VAL A 70 -0.90 0.65 -13.84
C VAL A 70 -1.08 1.25 -12.44
N PRO A 71 -0.04 1.29 -11.60
CA PRO A 71 -0.18 1.73 -10.22
C PRO A 71 -0.62 3.19 -10.12
N LEU A 72 -1.38 3.53 -9.08
CA LEU A 72 -1.80 4.90 -8.80
C LEU A 72 -0.61 5.84 -8.59
N SER A 73 0.50 5.35 -8.03
CA SER A 73 1.76 6.11 -7.91
C SER A 73 2.34 6.55 -9.26
N VAL A 74 2.01 5.83 -10.31
CA VAL A 74 2.42 6.14 -11.68
C VAL A 74 1.36 7.01 -12.35
N SER A 75 0.09 6.61 -12.35
CA SER A 75 -0.98 7.30 -13.07
C SER A 75 -1.37 8.65 -12.45
N GLN A 76 -1.22 8.82 -11.13
CA GLN A 76 -1.58 10.03 -10.38
C GLN A 76 -0.37 10.67 -9.69
N ARG A 77 0.82 10.56 -10.29
CA ARG A 77 2.09 11.02 -9.70
C ARG A 77 2.05 12.47 -9.23
N GLU A 78 1.45 13.36 -10.02
CA GLU A 78 1.35 14.79 -9.73
C GLU A 78 0.51 15.06 -8.48
N ALA A 79 -0.68 14.47 -8.42
CA ALA A 79 -1.56 14.58 -7.25
C ALA A 79 -0.92 13.99 -5.98
N ILE A 80 -0.22 12.87 -6.09
CA ILE A 80 0.50 12.26 -4.96
C ILE A 80 1.65 13.15 -4.50
N THR A 81 2.37 13.76 -5.44
CA THR A 81 3.46 14.70 -5.11
C THR A 81 2.91 15.90 -4.35
N TYR A 82 1.81 16.48 -4.83
CA TYR A 82 1.13 17.57 -4.15
C TYR A 82 0.70 17.19 -2.72
N LEU A 83 0.10 16.01 -2.53
CA LEU A 83 -0.29 15.54 -1.19
C LEU A 83 0.92 15.33 -0.26
N ARG A 84 2.06 14.87 -0.79
CA ARG A 84 3.30 14.72 -0.01
C ARG A 84 3.89 16.07 0.40
N GLU A 85 3.79 17.08 -0.45
CA GLU A 85 4.18 18.45 -0.07
C GLU A 85 3.28 18.99 1.03
N TRP A 86 1.97 18.75 0.94
CA TRP A 86 1.02 19.14 1.98
C TRP A 86 1.28 18.50 3.35
N LEU A 87 1.71 17.24 3.35
CA LEU A 87 2.20 16.56 4.56
C LEU A 87 3.45 17.24 5.13
N ARG A 88 4.44 17.56 4.28
CA ARG A 88 5.69 18.23 4.70
C ARG A 88 5.45 19.63 5.26
N GLU A 89 4.45 20.33 4.75
CA GLU A 89 4.04 21.65 5.24
C GLU A 89 3.24 21.57 6.57
N GLY A 90 2.98 20.37 7.10
CA GLY A 90 2.20 20.17 8.32
C GLY A 90 0.69 20.43 8.15
N ARG A 91 0.21 20.50 6.91
CA ARG A 91 -1.21 20.77 6.59
C ARG A 91 -2.07 19.51 6.55
N ALA A 92 -1.44 18.34 6.57
CA ALA A 92 -2.08 17.03 6.64
C ALA A 92 -1.27 16.09 7.53
N GLN A 93 -1.87 14.95 7.90
CA GLN A 93 -1.21 13.89 8.66
C GLN A 93 -1.30 12.57 7.91
N SER A 94 -0.22 11.77 7.95
CA SER A 94 -0.20 10.44 7.37
C SER A 94 -0.97 9.45 8.25
N ALA A 95 -1.76 8.58 7.61
CA ALA A 95 -2.49 7.52 8.29
C ALA A 95 -1.62 6.27 8.59
N SER A 96 -0.52 6.07 7.84
CA SER A 96 0.32 4.87 7.94
C SER A 96 1.78 5.15 8.30
N PHE A 97 2.31 6.35 8.01
CA PHE A 97 3.69 6.69 8.34
C PHE A 97 3.78 7.32 9.73
N GLN A 98 4.59 6.69 10.59
CA GLN A 98 5.01 7.20 11.90
C GLN A 98 6.29 8.05 11.78
N GLU A 99 6.36 8.95 10.79
CA GLU A 99 7.51 9.87 10.59
C GLU A 99 7.02 11.32 10.45
N VAL A 100 6.32 11.80 11.48
CA VAL A 100 6.22 13.23 11.79
C VAL A 100 7.05 13.57 13.04
N ARG A 101 7.64 12.57 13.71
CA ARG A 101 8.40 12.77 14.96
C ARG A 101 9.73 13.51 14.79
N GLU A 102 10.28 13.64 13.58
CA GLU A 102 11.49 14.44 13.35
C GLU A 102 11.20 15.91 13.02
N ALA A 103 9.98 16.23 12.56
CA ALA A 103 9.56 17.61 12.32
C ALA A 103 9.06 18.32 13.60
N GLU A 104 8.71 17.55 14.64
CA GLU A 104 8.20 18.06 15.91
C GLU A 104 9.28 18.76 16.77
N ASP A 105 10.55 18.35 16.69
CA ASP A 105 11.61 18.91 17.54
C ASP A 105 12.12 20.29 17.10
N GLN A 106 11.73 20.79 15.91
CA GLN A 106 12.25 22.04 15.38
C GLN A 106 11.27 23.22 15.40
N PHE A 107 9.96 22.99 15.54
CA PHE A 107 8.95 24.03 15.26
C PHE A 107 7.88 24.30 16.32
N VAL A 108 8.10 23.98 17.60
CA VAL A 108 7.19 24.49 18.65
C VAL A 108 7.95 25.13 19.81
N ARG A 109 8.36 26.38 19.59
CA ARG A 109 8.37 27.39 20.67
C ARG A 109 7.40 28.51 20.32
N LEU A 110 6.10 28.23 20.47
CA LEU A 110 5.08 29.28 20.47
C LEU A 110 5.13 29.99 21.82
N GLU A 111 5.81 31.13 21.90
CA GLU A 111 5.59 32.08 22.99
C GLU A 111 4.22 32.72 22.81
N ILE A 112 3.22 32.24 23.56
CA ILE A 112 1.97 32.95 23.75
C ILE A 112 2.18 33.98 24.85
N GLY A 113 2.54 35.21 24.46
CA GLY A 113 2.49 36.38 25.35
C GLY A 113 1.03 36.78 25.64
N PRO A 114 0.71 37.26 26.86
CA PRO A 114 -0.67 37.59 27.21
C PRO A 114 -1.14 38.84 26.44
N ARG A 115 -2.25 38.73 25.71
CA ARG A 115 -2.92 39.90 25.12
C ARG A 115 -3.52 40.76 26.24
N LYS A 116 -3.10 42.03 26.29
CA LYS A 116 -3.72 43.10 27.09
C LYS A 116 -5.07 43.52 26.51
#